data_AF-A0A961YQV5-F1
#
_entry.id   AF-A0A961YQV5-F1
#
_cell.length_a   1.000
_cell.length_b   1.000
_cell.length_c   1.000
_cell.angle_alpha   90.00
_cell.angle_beta   90.00
_cell.angle_gamma   90.00
#
_symmetry.space_group_name_H-M   'P 1'
#
loop_
_entity.id
_entity.type
_entity.pdbx_description
1 polymer ?
#
loop_
_entity_poly.entity_id
_entity_poly.type
_entity_poly.pdbx_seq_one_letter_code
_entity_poly.pdbx_strand_id
1 'polypeptide(L)'
;MQSKERLGMSANGVRQPILPDDPHRRLSYESLIRADYERCRPDDSFEDLKRRARFSKEDQGLLRDWMAIAAEWARQQQKDAMPENGRLSIAA
;
A
#
# COMPACT_ATOMS: atom_id res chain seq x y z
N MET A 1 -4.27 23.95 10.71
CA MET A 1 -4.47 22.69 11.45
C MET A 1 -5.26 21.72 10.57
N GLN A 2 -4.60 20.91 9.74
CA GLN A 2 -5.25 19.75 9.13
C GLN A 2 -4.69 18.53 9.84
N SER A 3 -5.44 18.02 10.83
CA SER A 3 -5.15 16.78 11.54
C SER A 3 -5.28 15.63 10.56
N LYS A 4 -4.24 15.45 9.74
CA LYS A 4 -4.13 14.45 8.68
C LYS A 4 -4.41 13.10 9.30
N GLU A 5 -5.57 12.55 8.96
CA GLU A 5 -6.21 11.43 9.62
C GLU A 5 -5.23 10.24 9.65
N ARG A 6 -4.59 10.02 10.81
CA ARG A 6 -3.81 8.82 11.09
C ARG A 6 -4.79 7.66 11.16
N LEU A 7 -5.22 7.14 10.01
CA LEU A 7 -6.04 5.94 9.95
C LEU A 7 -5.17 4.81 10.49
N GLY A 8 -5.50 4.41 11.72
CA GLY A 8 -4.74 3.44 12.49
C GLY A 8 -5.70 2.37 12.96
N MET A 9 -5.32 1.12 12.76
CA MET A 9 -6.08 -0.03 13.21
C MET A 9 -5.67 -0.34 14.64
N SER A 10 -6.64 -0.55 15.53
CA SER A 10 -6.35 -1.09 16.86
C SER A 10 -6.20 -2.62 16.75
N ALA A 11 -4.97 -3.09 16.66
CA ALA A 11 -4.62 -4.51 16.68
C ALA A 11 -3.93 -4.83 18.02
N ASN A 12 -4.39 -5.86 18.74
CA ASN A 12 -3.83 -6.30 20.03
C ASN A 12 -3.73 -5.18 21.11
N GLY A 13 -4.67 -4.24 21.12
CA GLY A 13 -4.67 -3.12 22.07
C GLY A 13 -3.73 -1.96 21.70
N VAL A 14 -3.00 -2.05 20.57
CA VAL A 14 -2.09 -1.01 20.07
C VAL A 14 -2.62 -0.44 18.76
N ARG A 15 -2.61 0.89 18.62
CA ARG A 15 -2.98 1.56 17.36
C ARG A 15 -1.80 1.52 16.40
N GLN A 16 -1.88 0.65 15.39
CA GLN A 16 -0.86 0.54 14.35
C GLN A 16 -1.22 1.45 13.16
N PRO A 17 -0.27 2.23 12.62
CA PRO A 17 -0.51 3.02 11.42
C PRO A 17 -0.71 2.08 10.22
N ILE A 18 -1.84 2.20 9.52
CA ILE A 18 -2.15 1.40 8.33
C ILE A 18 -1.43 1.96 7.10
N LEU A 19 -1.32 3.28 7.02
CA LEU A 19 -0.66 3.97 5.93
C LEU A 19 0.73 4.47 6.38
N PRO A 20 1.71 4.53 5.47
CA PRO A 20 3.00 5.15 5.76
C PRO A 20 2.79 6.62 6.17
N ASP A 21 3.68 7.10 7.04
CA ASP A 21 3.66 8.47 7.56
C ASP A 21 3.93 9.49 6.44
N ASP A 22 4.83 9.11 5.51
CA ASP A 22 5.16 9.93 4.34
C ASP A 22 3.97 10.00 3.34
N PRO A 23 3.50 11.22 3.01
CA PRO A 23 2.34 11.40 2.14
C PRO A 23 2.62 11.09 0.67
N HIS A 24 3.85 11.24 0.19
CA HIS A 24 4.18 10.93 -1.21
C HIS A 24 4.18 9.42 -1.42
N ARG A 25 4.84 8.69 -0.52
CA ARG A 25 4.87 7.22 -0.52
C ARG A 25 3.46 6.64 -0.37
N ARG A 26 2.62 7.27 0.44
CA ARG A 26 1.20 6.92 0.56
C ARG A 26 0.48 7.03 -0.79
N LEU A 27 0.55 8.19 -1.44
CA LEU A 27 -0.10 8.41 -2.74
C LEU A 27 0.43 7.45 -3.83
N SER A 28 1.74 7.16 -3.83
CA SER A 28 2.31 6.16 -4.72
C SER A 28 1.72 4.78 -4.47
N TYR A 29 1.61 4.36 -3.20
CA TYR A 29 1.06 3.05 -2.85
C TYR A 29 -0.42 2.95 -3.20
N GLU A 30 -1.20 3.98 -2.88
CA GLU A 30 -2.61 4.09 -3.26
C GLU A 30 -2.78 4.00 -4.78
N SER A 31 -1.93 4.65 -5.56
CA SER A 31 -2.00 4.59 -7.02
C SER A 31 -1.66 3.21 -7.58
N LEU A 32 -0.69 2.51 -6.98
CA LEU A 32 -0.31 1.16 -7.39
C LEU A 32 -1.44 0.15 -7.17
N ILE A 33 -2.12 0.23 -6.02
CA ILE A 33 -3.17 -0.74 -5.66
C ILE A 33 -4.55 -0.34 -6.14
N ARG A 34 -4.81 0.93 -6.45
CA ARG A 34 -6.13 1.40 -6.89
C ARG A 34 -6.58 0.64 -8.13
N ALA A 35 -5.72 0.55 -9.15
CA ALA A 35 -6.05 -0.15 -10.40
C ALA A 35 -6.33 -1.64 -10.16
N ASP A 36 -5.55 -2.32 -9.32
CA ASP A 36 -5.77 -3.73 -8.99
C ASP A 36 -6.98 -3.97 -8.10
N TYR A 37 -7.26 -3.07 -7.16
CA TYR A 37 -8.44 -3.13 -6.32
C TYR A 37 -9.71 -3.00 -7.15
N GLU A 38 -9.78 -1.98 -8.01
CA GLU A 38 -10.92 -1.72 -8.88
C GLU A 38 -11.10 -2.82 -9.94
N ARG A 39 -10.01 -3.46 -10.39
CA ARG A 39 -10.08 -4.63 -11.27
C ARG A 39 -10.70 -5.84 -10.57
N CYS A 40 -10.36 -6.06 -9.30
CA CYS A 40 -10.93 -7.15 -8.50
C CYS A 40 -12.35 -6.84 -8.00
N ARG A 41 -12.70 -5.56 -7.85
CA ARG A 41 -13.99 -5.09 -7.35
C ARG A 41 -14.49 -3.92 -8.20
N PRO A 42 -15.08 -4.18 -9.36
CA PRO A 42 -15.59 -3.12 -10.24
C PRO A 42 -16.75 -2.32 -9.62
N ASP A 43 -17.46 -2.88 -8.65
CA ASP A 43 -18.56 -2.22 -7.93
C ASP A 43 -18.09 -1.40 -6.71
N ASP A 44 -16.82 -1.54 -6.32
CA ASP A 44 -16.29 -0.94 -5.10
C ASP A 44 -15.01 -0.16 -5.35
N SER A 45 -15.00 1.13 -5.02
CA SER A 45 -13.83 1.98 -5.21
C SER A 45 -12.90 1.94 -4.00
N PHE A 46 -11.60 2.10 -4.23
CA PHE A 46 -10.62 2.21 -3.16
C PHE A 46 -10.90 3.38 -2.19
N GLU A 47 -11.50 4.47 -2.68
CA GLU A 47 -11.95 5.58 -1.84
C GLU A 47 -13.09 5.20 -0.89
N ASP A 48 -13.99 4.30 -1.31
CA ASP A 48 -15.06 3.81 -0.46
C ASP A 48 -14.51 2.90 0.64
N LEU A 49 -13.59 1.99 0.29
CA LEU A 49 -12.85 1.19 1.26
C LEU A 49 -12.20 2.05 2.36
N LYS A 50 -11.53 3.15 2.00
CA LYS A 50 -10.94 4.08 2.99
C LYS A 50 -12.00 4.73 3.88
N ARG A 51 -13.18 5.07 3.35
CA ARG A 51 -14.29 5.61 4.14
C ARG A 51 -14.82 4.56 5.11
N ARG A 52 -15.02 3.32 4.67
CA ARG A 52 -15.52 2.22 5.52
C ARG A 52 -14.50 1.76 6.56
N ALA A 53 -13.21 1.77 6.23
CA ALA A 53 -12.11 1.49 7.16
C ALA A 53 -12.06 2.44 8.37
N ARG A 54 -12.78 3.58 8.35
CA ARG A 54 -12.90 4.43 9.55
C ARG A 54 -13.73 3.78 10.65
N PHE A 55 -14.68 2.93 10.28
CA PHE A 55 -15.70 2.39 11.17
C PHE A 55 -15.59 0.88 11.38
N SER A 56 -15.06 0.16 10.38
CA SER A 56 -15.02 -1.30 10.36
C SER A 56 -13.59 -1.82 10.52
N LYS A 57 -13.38 -2.67 11.54
CA LYS A 57 -12.09 -3.37 11.72
C LYS A 57 -11.78 -4.32 10.57
N GLU A 58 -12.80 -4.86 9.91
CA GLU A 58 -12.64 -5.73 8.75
C GLU A 58 -12.08 -4.93 7.56
N ASP A 59 -12.69 -3.78 7.26
CA ASP A 59 -12.18 -2.87 6.22
C ASP A 59 -10.81 -2.28 6.58
N GLN A 60 -10.50 -2.09 7.87
CA GLN A 60 -9.16 -1.71 8.32
C GLN A 60 -8.12 -2.79 8.01
N GLY A 61 -8.45 -4.05 8.28
CA GLY A 61 -7.60 -5.19 7.94
C GLY A 61 -7.37 -5.28 6.44
N LEU A 62 -8.45 -5.17 5.67
CA LEU A 62 -8.38 -5.21 4.22
C LEU A 62 -7.50 -4.08 3.66
N LEU A 63 -7.69 -2.85 4.13
CA LEU A 63 -6.85 -1.72 3.73
C LEU A 63 -5.38 -1.94 4.09
N ARG A 64 -5.08 -2.53 5.26
CA ARG A 64 -3.71 -2.85 5.68
C ARG A 64 -3.05 -3.85 4.73
N ASP A 65 -3.75 -4.92 4.38
CA ASP A 65 -3.19 -5.96 3.51
C ASP A 65 -2.93 -5.42 2.11
N TRP A 66 -3.82 -4.58 1.57
CA TRP A 66 -3.56 -3.88 0.31
C TRP A 66 -2.35 -2.93 0.39
N MET A 67 -2.20 -2.17 1.47
CA MET A 67 -1.03 -1.31 1.65
C MET A 67 0.29 -2.10 1.80
N ALA A 68 0.23 -3.31 2.36
CA ALA A 68 1.39 -4.20 2.43
C ALA A 68 1.80 -4.72 1.04
N ILE A 69 0.82 -5.11 0.22
CA ILE A 69 1.05 -5.49 -1.19
C ILE A 69 1.69 -4.33 -1.97
N ALA A 70 1.16 -3.12 -1.81
CA ALA A 70 1.71 -1.91 -2.44
C ALA A 70 3.19 -1.69 -2.07
N ALA A 71 3.53 -1.91 -0.80
CA ALA A 71 4.90 -1.76 -0.30
C ALA A 71 5.86 -2.78 -0.90
N GLU A 72 5.39 -4.02 -1.08
CA GLU A 72 6.16 -5.08 -1.73
C GLU A 72 6.37 -4.80 -3.22
N TRP A 73 5.33 -4.37 -3.93
CA TRP A 73 5.43 -3.98 -5.33
C TRP A 73 6.36 -2.78 -5.54
N ALA A 74 6.29 -1.78 -4.67
CA ALA A 74 7.22 -0.65 -4.71
C ALA A 74 8.67 -1.09 -4.45
N ARG A 75 8.90 -2.09 -3.58
CA ARG A 75 10.23 -2.70 -3.39
C ARG A 75 10.68 -3.47 -4.63
N GLN A 76 9.78 -4.21 -5.28
CA GLN A 76 10.09 -4.96 -6.48
C GLN A 76 10.41 -4.05 -7.67
N GLN A 77 9.64 -2.97 -7.87
CA GLN A 77 9.93 -1.99 -8.91
C GLN A 77 11.28 -1.28 -8.72
N GLN A 78 11.71 -1.05 -7.47
CA GLN A 78 13.06 -0.53 -7.20
C GLN A 78 14.15 -1.54 -7.53
N LYS A 79 13.90 -2.85 -7.35
CA LYS A 79 14.82 -3.91 -7.75
C LYS A 79 14.92 -4.05 -9.27
N ASP A 80 13.79 -4.01 -9.97
CA ASP A 80 13.74 -4.03 -11.44
C ASP A 80 14.36 -2.78 -12.08
N ALA A 81 14.17 -1.61 -11.46
CA ALA A 81 14.79 -0.36 -11.90
C ALA A 81 16.31 -0.31 -11.68
N MET A 82 16.89 -1.30 -10.97
CA MET A 82 18.33 -1.50 -10.86
C MET A 82 18.71 -2.74 -11.67
N PRO A 83 18.98 -2.62 -12.99
CA PRO A 83 19.39 -3.77 -13.76
C PRO A 83 20.72 -4.32 -13.19
N GLU A 84 20.76 -5.63 -12.94
CA GLU A 84 21.95 -6.39 -12.57
C GLU A 84 22.94 -6.37 -13.75
N ASN A 85 23.56 -5.23 -14.02
CA ASN A 85 24.65 -5.07 -14.99
C ASN A 85 25.97 -5.56 -14.37
N GLY A 86 26.00 -6.81 -13.93
CA GLY A 86 27.10 -7.34 -13.11
C GLY A 86 27.31 -8.85 -13.14
N ARG A 87 26.60 -9.60 -13.99
CA ARG A 87 26.86 -11.03 -14.19
C ARG A 87 26.82 -11.39 -15.67
N LEU A 88 27.97 -11.32 -16.34
CA LEU A 88 28.44 -12.24 -17.40
C LEU A 88 29.58 -11.55 -18.17
N SER A 89 30.79 -11.64 -17.65
CA SER A 89 32.02 -11.54 -18.45
C SER A 89 33.11 -12.37 -17.75
N ILE A 90 32.87 -13.68 -17.70
CA ILE A 90 33.92 -14.70 -17.47
C ILE A 90 33.80 -15.77 -18.55
N ALA A 91 34.24 -15.43 -19.75
CA ALA A 91 34.64 -16.32 -20.86
C ALA A 91 34.96 -15.37 -22.03
N ALA A 92 36.10 -15.40 -22.70
CA ALA A 92 37.09 -16.46 -22.89
C ALA A 92 38.48 -15.84 -23.15
#